data_AF-A0A317Z3X3-F1
#
_entry.id   AF-A0A317Z3X3-F1
#
_cell.length_a   1.000
_cell.length_b   1.000
_cell.length_c   1.000
_cell.angle_alpha   90.00
_cell.angle_beta   90.00
_cell.angle_gamma   90.00
#
_symmetry.space_group_name_H-M   'P 1'
#
loop_
_entity.id
_entity.type
_entity.pdbx_description
1 polymer ?
#
loop_
_entity_poly.entity_id
_entity_poly.type
_entity_poly.pdbx_seq_one_letter_code
_entity_poly.pdbx_strand_id
1 'polypeptide(L)' 'YYSLVEESDIKYKTSKNFINKVYKGGFNSLVLNFVEKEDLSQDEIEELRNILNKK' A
#
# COMPACT_ATOMS: atom_id res chain seq x y z
N TYR A 1 10.97 13.29 -24.14
CA TYR A 1 9.57 13.30 -23.65
C TYR A 1 9.59 13.48 -22.13
N TYR A 2 8.65 14.24 -21.56
CA TYR A 2 8.48 14.42 -20.11
C TYR A 2 7.04 14.12 -19.70
N SER A 3 6.84 13.64 -18.47
CA SER A 3 5.50 13.32 -17.95
C SER A 3 4.71 14.59 -17.69
N LEU A 4 3.46 14.63 -18.16
CA LEU A 4 2.48 15.68 -17.88
C LEU A 4 1.60 15.35 -16.66
N VAL A 5 1.79 14.17 -16.06
CA VAL A 5 0.94 13.67 -14.98
C VAL A 5 1.78 13.46 -13.73
N GLU A 6 1.20 13.83 -12.59
CA GLU A 6 1.83 13.61 -11.29
C GLU A 6 1.89 12.11 -10.98
N GLU A 7 3.09 11.64 -10.64
CA GLU A 7 3.34 10.22 -10.40
C GLU A 7 2.58 9.72 -9.17
N SER A 8 2.49 10.55 -8.13
CA SER A 8 1.74 10.28 -6.89
C SER A 8 0.27 9.99 -7.17
N ASP A 9 -0.37 10.81 -8.02
CA ASP A 9 -1.78 10.68 -8.39
C ASP A 9 -2.05 9.40 -9.17
N ILE A 10 -1.19 9.07 -10.13
CA ILE A 10 -1.31 7.83 -10.90
C ILE A 10 -1.07 6.62 -10.02
N LYS A 11 -0.06 6.64 -9.15
CA LYS A 11 0.19 5.57 -8.18
C LYS A 11 -1.01 5.38 -7.27
N TYR A 12 -1.54 6.45 -6.68
CA TYR A 12 -2.70 6.38 -5.81
C TYR A 12 -3.94 5.83 -6.52
N LYS A 13 -4.27 6.36 -7.70
CA LYS A 13 -5.43 5.92 -8.49
C LYS A 13 -5.33 4.45 -8.89
N THR A 14 -4.14 4.03 -9.31
CA THR A 14 -3.88 2.64 -9.69
C THR A 14 -4.01 1.70 -8.50
N SER A 15 -3.38 2.05 -7.37
CA SER A 15 -3.48 1.28 -6.13
C SER A 15 -4.92 1.18 -5.63
N LYS A 16 -5.69 2.27 -5.66
CA LYS A 16 -7.11 2.28 -5.28
C LYS A 16 -7.93 1.33 -6.15
N ASN A 17 -7.73 1.37 -7.47
CA ASN A 17 -8.42 0.49 -8.41
C ASN A 17 -8.04 -0.98 -8.18
N PHE A 18 -6.77 -1.27 -7.92
CA PHE A 18 -6.30 -2.60 -7.61
C PHE A 18 -6.94 -3.16 -6.33
N ILE A 19 -6.92 -2.40 -5.23
CA ILE A 19 -7.54 -2.79 -3.96
C ILE A 19 -9.03 -3.05 -4.13
N ASN A 20 -9.73 -2.18 -4.87
CA ASN A 20 -11.16 -2.35 -5.15
C ASN A 20 -11.44 -3.64 -5.93
N LYS A 21 -10.61 -3.95 -6.93
CA LYS A 21 -10.81 -5.11 -7.80
C LYS A 21 -10.46 -6.44 -7.12
N VAL A 22 -9.36 -6.50 -6.38
CA VAL A 22 -8.80 -7.74 -5.83
C VAL A 22 -9.26 -8.00 -4.40
N TYR A 23 -9.34 -6.96 -3.58
CA TYR A 23 -9.65 -7.04 -2.15
C TYR A 23 -11.02 -6.43 -1.80
N LYS A 24 -11.90 -6.26 -2.80
CA LYS A 24 -13.27 -5.70 -2.64
C LYS A 24 -13.27 -4.34 -1.90
N GLY A 25 -12.21 -3.55 -2.06
CA GLY A 25 -12.07 -2.23 -1.43
C GLY A 25 -11.43 -2.26 -0.04
N GLY A 26 -11.09 -3.44 0.49
CA GLY A 26 -10.44 -3.59 1.78
C GLY A 26 -8.92 -3.37 1.69
N PHE A 27 -8.44 -2.15 1.96
CA PHE A 27 -7.00 -1.90 2.13
C PHE A 27 -6.42 -2.75 3.26
N ASN A 28 -7.15 -2.86 4.38
CA ASN A 28 -6.73 -3.67 5.52
C ASN A 28 -6.58 -5.15 5.15
N SER A 29 -7.41 -5.65 4.22
CA SER A 29 -7.31 -7.03 3.73
C SER A 29 -6.07 -7.25 2.87
N LEU A 30 -5.66 -6.24 2.10
CA LEU A 30 -4.38 -6.26 1.39
C LEU A 30 -3.22 -6.33 2.39
N VAL A 31 -3.21 -5.44 3.39
CA VAL A 31 -2.13 -5.40 4.40
C VAL A 31 -2.07 -6.70 5.20
N LEU A 32 -3.22 -7.23 5.64
CA LEU A 32 -3.29 -8.50 6.36
C LEU A 32 -2.72 -9.66 5.52
N ASN A 33 -3.05 -9.71 4.23
CA ASN A 33 -2.52 -10.74 3.33
C ASN A 33 -0.99 -10.67 3.23
N PHE A 34 -0.40 -9.48 3.22
CA PHE A 34 1.05 -9.33 3.25
C PHE A 34 1.64 -9.74 4.60
N VAL A 35 1.05 -9.34 5.73
CA VAL A 35 1.52 -9.74 7.06
C VAL A 35 1.43 -11.26 7.28
N GLU A 36 0.41 -11.92 6.71
CA GLU A 36 0.20 -13.37 6.88
C GLU A 36 0.96 -14.24 5.87
N LYS A 37 1.28 -13.73 4.69
CA LYS A 37 1.89 -14.50 3.59
C LYS A 37 3.32 -14.13 3.28
N GLU A 38 3.73 -12.92 3.63
CA GLU A 38 5.09 -12.42 3.47
C GLU A 38 5.77 -12.53 4.84
N ASP A 39 7.00 -13.04 4.88
CA ASP A 39 7.84 -12.96 6.08
C ASP A 39 8.31 -11.51 6.21
N LEU A 40 7.43 -10.62 6.67
CA LEU A 40 7.82 -9.27 7.05
C LEU A 40 8.79 -9.39 8.21
N SER A 41 10.00 -8.90 8.00
CA SER A 41 10.99 -8.81 9.06
C SER A 41 10.50 -7.86 10.16
N GLN A 42 11.02 -8.04 11.37
CA GLN A 42 10.68 -7.16 12.49
C GLN A 42 11.00 -5.69 12.17
N ASP A 43 12.05 -5.43 11.39
CA ASP A 43 12.45 -4.08 10.98
C ASP A 43 11.42 -3.45 10.04
N GLU A 44 10.89 -4.20 9.08
CA GLU A 44 9.83 -3.74 8.18
C GLU A 44 8.53 -3.45 8.95
N ILE A 45 8.19 -4.28 9.94
CA ILE A 45 7.04 -4.05 10.82
C ILE A 45 7.20 -2.76 11.62
N GLU A 46 8.39 -2.52 12.18
CA GLU A 46 8.67 -1.30 12.94
C GLU A 46 8.70 -0.05 12.04
N GLU A 47 9.23 -0.13 10.82
CA GLU A 47 9.17 0.96 9.85
C GLU A 47 7.71 1.33 9.52
N LEU A 48 6.87 0.33 9.23
CA LEU A 48 5.45 0.52 8.96
C LEU A 48 4.72 1.15 10.14
N ARG A 49 4.99 0.71 11.37
CA ARG A 49 4.44 1.32 12.59
C ARG A 49 4.84 2.79 12.73
N ASN A 50 6.10 3.10 12.47
CA ASN A 50 6.61 4.47 12.53
C ASN A 50 5.94 5.38 11.49
N ILE A 51 5.68 4.88 10.28
CA ILE A 51 4.96 5.64 9.25
C ILE A 51 3.52 5.92 9.70
N LEU A 52 2.83 4.93 10.28
CA LEU A 52 1.46 5.09 10.76
C LEU A 52 1.35 6.09 11.93
N ASN A 53 2.32 6.10 12.84
CA ASN A 53 2.34 7.01 14.00
C ASN A 53 2.76 8.45 13.66
N LYS A 54 3.34 8.69 12.48
CA LYS A 54 3.72 10.03 11.99
C LYS A 54 2.57 10.78 11.31
N LYS A 55 1.42 10.14 11.11
CA LYS A 55 0.20 10.75 10.58
C LYS A 55 -0.64 11.38 11.68
#